data_AF-A0A9P6EIW0-F1
#
_entry.id   AF-A0A9P6EIW0-F1
#
_cell.length_a   1.000
_cell.length_b   1.000
_cell.length_c   1.000
_cell.angle_alpha   90.00
_cell.angle_beta   90.00
_cell.angle_gamma   90.00
#
_symmetry.space_group_name_H-M   'P 1'
#
loop_
_entity.id
_entity.type
_entity.pdbx_description
1 polymer ?
#
loop_
_entity_poly.entity_id
_entity_poly.type
_entity_poly.pdbx_seq_one_letter_code
_entity_poly.pdbx_strand_id
1 'polypeptide(L)'
;MLPQYHHWPTSGDFDLRQYRVYELVVRQEPKQARMCGVGGKADRRPIDPPPIVQLRVVDPAAKTGGNAAAGPSRSMMSSDDDSPPGSPATRPYPDDSPDTNYAHSFLQNPYYFMFASLARPDDDAELHWLKDGRTRCTTGSVVSSLYHLKDPQNNNEDAGFFVFPDLSVRTEGSYRLKLSLFEVVG
;
A
#
# COMPACT_ATOMS: atom_id res chain seq x y z
N MET A 1 20.63 -35.43 -14.30
CA MET A 1 21.47 -34.27 -13.95
C MET A 1 20.85 -33.07 -14.65
N LEU A 2 20.17 -32.19 -13.91
CA LEU A 2 19.53 -30.98 -14.46
C LEU A 2 20.52 -29.81 -14.37
N PRO A 3 20.54 -28.86 -15.33
CA PRO A 3 21.45 -27.73 -15.26
C PRO A 3 21.01 -26.76 -14.15
N GLN A 4 21.94 -26.42 -13.26
CA GLN A 4 21.79 -25.31 -12.32
C GLN A 4 21.99 -24.00 -13.06
N TYR A 5 20.98 -23.14 -13.09
CA TYR A 5 21.13 -21.75 -13.54
C TYR A 5 21.58 -20.90 -12.35
N HIS A 6 22.88 -20.58 -12.29
CA HIS A 6 23.39 -19.48 -11.47
C HIS A 6 23.31 -18.20 -12.32
N HIS A 7 22.33 -17.35 -12.04
CA HIS A 7 22.37 -15.97 -12.51
C HIS A 7 23.30 -15.19 -11.59
N TRP A 8 24.19 -14.39 -12.18
CA TRP A 8 24.98 -13.40 -11.45
C TRP A 8 24.24 -12.05 -11.58
N PRO A 9 24.09 -11.27 -10.50
CA PRO A 9 23.51 -9.94 -10.62
C PRO A 9 24.49 -9.04 -11.35
N THR A 10 24.05 -8.46 -12.47
CA THR A 10 24.80 -7.49 -13.26
C THR A 10 24.99 -6.22 -12.42
N SER A 11 26.23 -5.89 -12.10
CA SER A 11 26.60 -4.68 -11.37
C SER A 11 26.12 -3.43 -12.12
N GLY A 12 25.02 -2.82 -11.65
CA GLY A 12 24.49 -1.58 -12.22
C GLY A 12 23.04 -1.25 -11.82
N ASP A 13 22.19 -2.27 -11.64
CA ASP A 13 20.85 -2.08 -11.11
C ASP A 13 20.90 -2.12 -9.58
N PHE A 14 21.25 -1.00 -8.97
CA PHE A 14 20.82 -0.77 -7.58
C PHE A 14 19.29 -0.79 -7.64
N ASP A 15 18.67 -1.90 -7.20
CA ASP A 15 17.23 -2.06 -7.21
C ASP A 15 16.61 -0.94 -6.38
N LEU A 16 16.16 0.13 -7.03
CA LEU A 16 15.54 1.28 -6.37
C LEU A 16 14.25 0.86 -5.64
N ARG A 17 13.70 -0.34 -5.91
CA ARG A 17 12.63 -0.92 -5.09
C ARG A 17 13.08 -1.16 -3.65
N GLN A 18 14.37 -1.39 -3.39
CA GLN A 18 14.89 -1.60 -2.03
C GLN A 18 14.74 -0.38 -1.11
N TYR A 19 14.47 0.81 -1.64
CA TYR A 19 14.30 2.04 -0.85
C TYR A 19 12.86 2.54 -0.76
N ARG A 20 11.86 1.79 -1.25
CA ARG A 20 10.46 2.18 -1.10
C ARG A 20 10.05 2.13 0.38
N VAL A 21 9.46 3.23 0.84
CA VAL A 21 8.86 3.31 2.17
C VAL A 21 7.38 2.99 2.03
N TYR A 22 6.94 1.94 2.69
CA TYR A 22 5.55 1.52 2.72
C TYR A 22 4.90 2.02 4.00
N GLU A 23 3.72 2.61 3.86
CA GLU A 23 2.90 3.04 4.97
C GLU A 23 1.52 2.39 4.88
N LEU A 24 1.12 1.82 6.01
CA LEU A 24 -0.15 1.13 6.17
C LEU A 24 -1.00 1.94 7.13
N VAL A 25 -2.17 2.37 6.65
CA VAL A 25 -3.13 3.13 7.46
C VAL A 25 -4.38 2.30 7.62
N VAL A 26 -4.75 1.98 8.86
CA VAL A 26 -6.01 1.30 9.14
C VAL A 26 -7.14 2.32 8.97
N ARG A 27 -7.96 2.15 7.94
CA ARG A 27 -9.10 3.02 7.62
C ARG A 27 -10.39 2.55 8.25
N GLN A 28 -10.47 1.27 8.58
CA GLN A 28 -11.55 0.69 9.37
C GLN A 28 -10.99 -0.36 10.33
N GLU A 29 -11.12 -0.07 11.63
CA GLU A 29 -10.67 -0.96 12.72
C GLU A 29 -11.68 -2.10 12.95
N PRO A 30 -11.22 -3.34 13.17
CA PRO A 30 -12.09 -4.40 13.70
C PRO A 30 -12.50 -4.07 15.14
N LYS A 31 -13.80 -4.19 15.44
CA LYS A 31 -14.34 -3.86 16.78
C LYS A 31 -14.71 -5.09 17.57
N GLN A 32 -15.36 -6.05 16.92
CA GLN A 32 -15.84 -7.25 17.57
C GLN A 32 -15.89 -8.43 16.60
N ALA A 33 -15.84 -9.63 17.18
CA ALA A 33 -15.97 -10.88 16.45
C ALA A 33 -16.79 -11.85 17.28
N ARG A 34 -17.60 -12.66 16.63
CA ARG A 34 -18.23 -13.82 17.28
C ARG A 34 -17.42 -15.06 16.93
N MET A 35 -17.02 -15.82 17.94
CA MET A 35 -16.28 -17.05 17.72
C MET A 35 -17.11 -18.02 16.86
N CYS A 36 -16.49 -18.63 15.85
CA CYS A 36 -17.16 -19.58 14.96
C CYS A 36 -17.26 -20.98 15.58
N GLY A 37 -16.38 -21.30 16.53
CA GLY A 37 -16.18 -22.66 17.02
C GLY A 37 -15.33 -23.52 16.07
N VAL A 38 -15.24 -24.81 16.39
CA VAL A 38 -14.46 -25.81 15.66
C VAL A 38 -15.41 -26.91 15.16
N GLY A 39 -15.35 -27.23 13.85
CA GLY A 39 -16.16 -28.30 13.24
C GLY A 39 -16.90 -27.87 11.97
N GLY A 40 -17.39 -28.84 11.20
CA GLY A 40 -18.02 -28.62 9.88
C GLY A 40 -19.39 -27.94 9.91
N LYS A 41 -20.01 -27.77 11.09
CA LYS A 41 -21.29 -27.07 11.30
C LYS A 41 -21.14 -25.75 12.07
N ALA A 42 -19.92 -25.23 12.15
CA ALA A 42 -19.61 -23.97 12.82
C ALA A 42 -20.37 -22.79 12.17
N ASP A 43 -21.00 -21.95 12.98
CA ASP A 43 -21.67 -20.72 12.54
C ASP A 43 -20.58 -19.66 12.28
N ARG A 44 -20.19 -19.51 11.01
CA ARG A 44 -19.13 -18.58 10.62
C ARG A 44 -19.66 -17.15 10.61
N ARG A 45 -19.01 -16.28 11.37
CA ARG A 45 -19.31 -14.86 11.41
C ARG A 45 -18.03 -14.06 11.24
N PRO A 46 -17.90 -13.29 10.14
CA PRO A 46 -16.79 -12.39 9.95
C PRO A 46 -16.67 -11.39 11.10
N ILE A 47 -15.46 -10.89 11.28
CA ILE A 47 -15.17 -9.75 12.16
C ILE A 47 -15.95 -8.54 11.65
N ASP A 48 -16.59 -7.82 12.58
CA ASP A 48 -17.42 -6.66 12.29
C ASP A 48 -16.91 -5.42 13.08
N PRO A 49 -16.74 -4.27 12.40
CA PRO A 49 -16.73 -4.09 10.95
C PRO A 49 -15.48 -4.72 10.30
N PRO A 50 -15.49 -5.02 8.98
CA PRO A 50 -14.37 -5.68 8.33
C PRO A 50 -13.11 -4.81 8.32
N PRO A 51 -11.91 -5.34 8.59
CA PRO A 51 -10.68 -4.56 8.51
C PRO A 51 -10.45 -4.00 7.10
N ILE A 52 -10.14 -2.70 7.02
CA ILE A 52 -9.75 -2.03 5.78
C ILE A 52 -8.43 -1.29 6.04
N VAL A 53 -7.44 -1.58 5.19
CA VAL A 53 -6.10 -1.00 5.29
C VAL A 53 -5.77 -0.30 3.99
N GLN A 54 -5.39 0.97 4.05
CA GLN A 54 -4.87 1.70 2.91
C GLN A 54 -3.36 1.52 2.83
N LEU A 55 -2.87 1.30 1.60
CA LEU A 55 -1.45 1.28 1.26
C LEU A 55 -1.05 2.64 0.67
N ARG A 56 0.02 3.21 1.22
CA ARG A 56 0.75 4.32 0.62
C ARG A 56 2.19 3.90 0.36
N VAL A 57 2.64 4.04 -0.88
CA VAL A 57 4.03 3.79 -1.28
C VAL A 57 4.72 5.13 -1.48
N VAL A 58 5.77 5.38 -0.71
CA VAL A 58 6.59 6.59 -0.81
C VAL A 58 7.93 6.21 -1.41
N ASP A 59 8.20 6.74 -2.60
CA ASP A 59 9.51 6.60 -3.25
C ASP A 59 10.42 7.76 -2.82
N PRO A 60 11.57 7.52 -2.18
CA PRO A 60 12.51 8.59 -1.84
C PRO A 60 13.13 9.26 -3.08
N ALA A 61 13.17 8.61 -4.23
CA ALA A 61 13.69 9.21 -5.47
C ALA A 61 12.79 10.37 -5.96
N ALA A 62 11.48 10.30 -5.74
CA ALA A 62 10.54 11.36 -6.08
C ALA A 62 10.73 12.64 -5.24
N LYS A 63 11.29 12.53 -4.02
CA LYS A 63 11.46 13.67 -3.11
C LYS A 63 12.67 14.56 -3.41
N THR A 64 13.56 14.18 -4.34
CA THR A 64 14.83 14.90 -4.56
C THR A 64 14.73 16.07 -5.57
N GLY A 65 13.55 16.34 -6.13
CA GLY A 65 13.35 17.45 -7.09
C GLY A 65 12.89 18.78 -6.49
N GLY A 66 12.49 18.84 -5.21
CA GLY A 66 11.78 19.99 -4.64
C GLY A 66 12.47 20.63 -3.44
N ASN A 67 13.00 21.84 -3.66
CA ASN A 67 13.27 22.93 -2.69
C ASN A 67 14.65 23.02 -2.02
N ALA A 68 15.48 23.92 -2.57
CA ALA A 68 16.30 24.83 -1.77
C ALA A 68 16.25 26.27 -2.35
N ALA A 69 15.86 27.22 -1.49
CA ALA A 69 15.93 28.68 -1.63
C ALA A 69 14.87 29.43 -2.48
N ALA A 70 13.66 29.58 -1.92
CA ALA A 70 12.79 30.71 -2.24
C ALA A 70 13.27 31.97 -1.49
N GLY A 71 13.93 32.90 -2.18
CA GLY A 71 14.14 34.27 -1.71
C GLY A 71 12.99 35.18 -2.18
N PRO A 72 12.57 36.19 -1.39
CA PRO A 72 11.47 37.07 -1.80
C PRO A 72 12.00 38.22 -2.66
N SER A 73 11.83 38.13 -3.98
CA SER A 73 12.16 39.25 -4.88
C SER A 73 10.92 40.07 -5.19
N ARG A 74 11.03 41.34 -4.79
CA ARG A 74 10.04 42.40 -4.77
C ARG A 74 9.70 42.84 -6.20
N SER A 75 8.41 43.08 -6.47
CA SER A 75 7.95 43.69 -7.72
C SER A 75 8.31 45.17 -7.78
N MET A 76 8.98 45.58 -8.86
CA MET A 76 9.00 46.96 -9.33
C MET A 76 8.68 47.00 -10.83
N MET A 77 7.76 47.89 -11.18
CA MET A 77 7.34 48.28 -12.54
C MET A 77 8.44 49.08 -13.25
N SER A 78 8.53 48.94 -14.58
CA SER A 78 8.57 50.07 -15.53
C SER A 78 8.51 49.61 -17.01
N SER A 79 7.49 50.13 -17.68
CA SER A 79 7.35 50.70 -19.04
C SER A 79 8.31 50.42 -20.22
N ASP A 80 7.66 50.22 -21.38
CA ASP A 80 7.95 50.62 -22.78
C ASP A 80 9.25 50.15 -23.49
N ASP A 81 9.11 49.43 -24.63
CA ASP A 81 9.53 49.88 -25.98
C ASP A 81 9.53 48.76 -27.06
N ASP A 82 9.03 49.12 -28.26
CA ASP A 82 9.26 48.68 -29.66
C ASP A 82 9.37 47.19 -30.10
N SER A 83 8.69 46.84 -31.21
CA SER A 83 8.73 45.52 -31.90
C SER A 83 9.36 45.63 -33.30
N PRO A 84 10.02 44.57 -33.84
CA PRO A 84 9.50 43.99 -35.11
C PRO A 84 9.70 42.45 -35.28
N PRO A 85 9.15 41.84 -36.36
CA PRO A 85 8.66 40.45 -36.38
C PRO A 85 9.65 39.43 -36.98
N GLY A 86 9.57 38.16 -36.54
CA GLY A 86 10.26 37.06 -37.22
C GLY A 86 10.22 35.69 -36.55
N SER A 87 9.51 34.76 -37.19
CA SER A 87 9.77 33.31 -37.24
C SER A 87 9.16 32.37 -36.16
N PRO A 88 8.89 31.09 -36.54
CA PRO A 88 7.70 30.36 -36.11
C PRO A 88 7.95 29.26 -35.05
N ALA A 89 6.86 28.88 -34.37
CA ALA A 89 6.62 27.59 -33.73
C ALA A 89 7.68 27.09 -32.71
N THR A 90 7.56 27.53 -31.46
CA THR A 90 8.05 26.74 -30.31
C THR A 90 6.89 25.92 -29.76
N ARG A 91 7.07 24.60 -29.79
CA ARG A 91 6.15 23.57 -29.35
C ARG A 91 5.64 23.82 -27.92
N PRO A 92 4.41 23.42 -27.58
CA PRO A 92 3.98 23.42 -26.18
C PRO A 92 4.88 22.44 -25.44
N TYR A 93 5.62 22.93 -24.43
CA TYR A 93 6.27 22.05 -23.46
C TYR A 93 5.16 21.19 -22.83
N PRO A 94 5.30 19.85 -22.80
CA PRO A 94 4.47 19.03 -21.95
C PRO A 94 4.66 19.55 -20.51
N ASP A 95 3.56 19.83 -19.84
CA ASP A 95 3.51 20.09 -18.41
C ASP A 95 3.98 18.81 -17.68
N ASP A 96 5.30 18.68 -17.54
CA ASP A 96 5.96 17.54 -16.90
C ASP A 96 5.91 17.76 -15.38
N SER A 97 4.72 17.57 -14.82
CA SER A 97 4.52 17.47 -13.37
C SER A 97 5.01 16.08 -12.92
N PRO A 98 6.19 15.94 -12.28
CA PRO A 98 6.85 14.63 -12.13
C PRO A 98 6.23 13.71 -11.08
N ASP A 99 5.23 14.15 -10.32
CA ASP A 99 4.95 13.52 -9.02
C ASP A 99 3.74 12.58 -8.99
N THR A 100 2.80 12.71 -9.93
CA THR A 100 1.53 11.97 -9.88
C THR A 100 1.64 10.59 -10.55
N ASN A 101 2.36 10.50 -11.67
CA ASN A 101 2.27 9.32 -12.56
C ASN A 101 2.91 8.06 -11.93
N TYR A 102 3.97 8.21 -11.14
CA TYR A 102 4.63 7.09 -10.46
C TYR A 102 3.91 6.66 -9.17
N ALA A 103 3.30 7.59 -8.43
CA ALA A 103 2.44 7.27 -7.30
C ALA A 103 1.22 6.43 -7.73
N HIS A 104 0.73 6.59 -8.95
CA HIS A 104 -0.33 5.71 -9.47
C HIS A 104 0.18 4.35 -10.00
N SER A 105 1.49 4.22 -10.29
CA SER A 105 2.06 2.99 -10.85
C SER A 105 1.91 1.80 -9.89
N PHE A 106 2.02 2.02 -8.57
CA PHE A 106 1.88 0.92 -7.60
C PHE A 106 0.44 0.38 -7.51
N LEU A 107 -0.58 1.19 -7.83
CA LEU A 107 -1.99 0.76 -7.82
C LEU A 107 -2.27 -0.31 -8.86
N GLN A 108 -1.49 -0.32 -9.95
CA GLN A 108 -1.58 -1.31 -11.01
C GLN A 108 -0.72 -2.54 -10.74
N ASN A 109 0.10 -2.52 -9.68
CA ASN A 109 0.98 -3.64 -9.35
C ASN A 109 0.17 -4.82 -8.79
N PRO A 110 0.05 -5.94 -9.52
CA PRO A 110 -0.75 -7.09 -9.09
C PRO A 110 -0.04 -7.94 -8.02
N TYR A 111 1.22 -7.62 -7.70
CA TYR A 111 2.07 -8.43 -6.83
C TYR A 111 1.94 -8.09 -5.35
N TYR A 112 1.18 -7.04 -4.99
CA TYR A 112 0.90 -6.70 -3.61
C TYR A 112 -0.27 -7.51 -3.05
N PHE A 113 -0.02 -8.16 -1.92
CA PHE A 113 -1.05 -8.79 -1.12
C PHE A 113 -0.77 -8.58 0.37
N MET A 114 -1.83 -8.62 1.17
CA MET A 114 -1.75 -8.49 2.61
C MET A 114 -2.30 -9.74 3.28
N PHE A 115 -1.58 -10.21 4.31
CA PHE A 115 -1.99 -11.33 5.13
C PHE A 115 -2.39 -10.84 6.52
N ALA A 116 -3.53 -11.31 7.01
CA ALA A 116 -4.06 -11.04 8.33
C ALA A 116 -3.90 -12.26 9.24
N SER A 117 -3.32 -12.03 10.42
CA SER A 117 -3.17 -13.04 11.47
C SER A 117 -3.59 -12.49 12.83
N LEU A 118 -3.99 -13.37 13.74
CA LEU A 118 -4.26 -12.98 15.12
C LEU A 118 -2.94 -12.88 15.88
N ALA A 119 -2.84 -11.89 16.75
CA ALA A 119 -1.75 -11.71 17.68
C ALA A 119 -2.28 -11.57 19.10
N ARG A 120 -1.45 -11.90 20.09
CA ARG A 120 -1.80 -11.67 21.50
C ARG A 120 -1.86 -10.17 21.79
N PRO A 121 -2.77 -9.73 22.68
CA PRO A 121 -2.94 -8.32 23.01
C PRO A 121 -1.83 -7.73 23.89
N ASP A 122 -0.96 -8.57 24.46
CA ASP A 122 0.08 -8.13 25.39
C ASP A 122 1.44 -7.94 24.69
N ASP A 123 1.87 -8.94 23.90
CA ASP A 123 3.23 -9.04 23.33
C ASP A 123 3.27 -9.15 21.80
N ASP A 124 2.12 -9.05 21.12
CA ASP A 124 2.00 -9.18 19.67
C ASP A 124 2.49 -10.51 19.09
N ALA A 125 2.62 -11.55 19.91
CA ALA A 125 2.97 -12.88 19.43
C ALA A 125 1.88 -13.44 18.52
N GLU A 126 2.26 -13.86 17.31
CA GLU A 126 1.33 -14.39 16.32
C GLU A 126 0.73 -15.74 16.75
N LEU A 127 -0.58 -15.86 16.60
CA LEU A 127 -1.38 -17.04 16.93
C LEU A 127 -1.87 -17.71 15.65
N HIS A 128 -1.06 -18.61 15.12
CA HIS A 128 -1.38 -19.36 13.91
C HIS A 128 -2.30 -20.55 14.14
N TRP A 129 -2.08 -21.27 15.23
CA TRP A 129 -2.72 -22.54 15.54
C TRP A 129 -3.40 -22.50 16.91
N LEU A 130 -4.54 -23.19 17.02
CA LEU A 130 -5.16 -23.47 18.30
C LEU A 130 -4.28 -24.39 19.14
N LYS A 131 -4.64 -24.57 20.42
CA LYS A 131 -3.92 -25.43 21.37
C LYS A 131 -3.79 -26.90 20.91
N ASP A 132 -4.59 -27.32 19.94
CA ASP A 132 -4.53 -28.66 19.33
C ASP A 132 -3.37 -28.84 18.33
N GLY A 133 -2.71 -27.74 17.92
CA GLY A 133 -1.61 -27.73 16.94
C GLY A 133 -2.02 -28.11 15.51
N ARG A 134 -3.31 -28.27 15.23
CA ARG A 134 -3.83 -28.75 13.93
C ARG A 134 -4.81 -27.79 13.29
N THR A 135 -5.53 -27.03 14.11
CA THR A 135 -6.57 -26.13 13.64
C THR A 135 -6.05 -24.70 13.65
N ARG A 136 -6.22 -23.96 12.54
CA ARG A 136 -5.87 -22.53 12.47
C ARG A 136 -6.77 -21.70 13.39
N CYS A 137 -6.23 -20.67 14.04
CA CYS A 137 -7.04 -19.76 14.87
C CYS A 137 -8.08 -18.97 14.07
N THR A 138 -7.75 -18.67 12.81
CA THR A 138 -8.58 -17.94 11.85
C THR A 138 -9.29 -18.88 10.87
N THR A 139 -10.34 -18.36 10.24
CA THR A 139 -11.03 -19.02 9.12
C THR A 139 -11.60 -17.98 8.16
N GLY A 140 -12.00 -18.42 6.97
CA GLY A 140 -12.36 -17.55 5.85
C GLY A 140 -11.13 -16.98 5.14
N SER A 141 -11.25 -15.78 4.58
CA SER A 141 -10.23 -15.13 3.76
C SER A 141 -9.26 -14.31 4.60
N VAL A 142 -8.10 -14.90 4.87
CA VAL A 142 -6.99 -14.27 5.63
C VAL A 142 -6.00 -13.52 4.74
N VAL A 143 -6.14 -13.61 3.42
CA VAL A 143 -5.31 -12.90 2.44
C VAL A 143 -6.20 -11.95 1.64
N SER A 144 -5.71 -10.74 1.39
CA SER A 144 -6.36 -9.73 0.56
C SER A 144 -5.39 -9.23 -0.52
N SER A 145 -5.86 -9.14 -1.76
CA SER A 145 -5.14 -8.45 -2.84
C SER A 145 -5.31 -6.94 -2.74
N LEU A 146 -4.43 -6.18 -3.40
CA LEU A 146 -4.59 -4.73 -3.50
C LEU A 146 -5.81 -4.38 -4.37
N TYR A 147 -6.77 -3.64 -3.81
CA TYR A 147 -7.89 -3.06 -4.52
C TYR A 147 -7.63 -1.59 -4.83
N HIS A 148 -7.73 -1.21 -6.09
CA HIS A 148 -7.69 0.19 -6.49
C HIS A 148 -9.11 0.77 -6.39
N LEU A 149 -9.32 1.63 -5.38
CA LEU A 149 -10.62 2.26 -5.10
C LEU A 149 -10.45 3.79 -4.96
N LYS A 150 -11.57 4.50 -5.05
CA LYS A 150 -11.64 5.95 -4.79
C LYS A 150 -11.76 6.19 -3.28
N ASP A 151 -10.93 7.08 -2.74
CA ASP A 151 -10.93 7.43 -1.31
C ASP A 151 -11.90 8.61 -1.02
N PRO A 152 -13.07 8.36 -0.41
CA PRO A 152 -14.04 9.43 -0.13
C PRO A 152 -13.55 10.44 0.92
N GLN A 153 -12.53 10.12 1.73
CA GLN A 153 -12.00 11.05 2.72
C GLN A 153 -10.84 11.88 2.17
N ASN A 154 -10.33 11.54 0.99
CA ASN A 154 -9.25 12.26 0.31
C ASN A 154 -9.70 12.68 -1.09
N ASN A 155 -10.74 13.51 -1.17
CA ASN A 155 -11.24 14.13 -2.41
C ASN A 155 -11.51 13.15 -3.58
N ASN A 156 -11.91 11.90 -3.28
CA ASN A 156 -12.08 10.83 -4.28
C ASN A 156 -10.81 10.55 -5.11
N GLU A 157 -9.63 10.72 -4.52
CA GLU A 157 -8.39 10.30 -5.15
C GLU A 157 -8.27 8.78 -5.20
N ASP A 158 -7.53 8.29 -6.18
CA ASP A 158 -7.25 6.88 -6.36
C ASP A 158 -6.29 6.39 -5.27
N ALA A 159 -6.68 5.33 -4.56
CA ALA A 159 -5.88 4.75 -3.50
C ALA A 159 -5.97 3.21 -3.50
N GLY A 160 -4.94 2.60 -2.91
CA GLY A 160 -4.82 1.15 -2.79
C GLY A 160 -5.33 0.69 -1.43
N PHE A 161 -6.25 -0.26 -1.41
CA PHE A 161 -6.85 -0.80 -0.19
C PHE A 161 -6.74 -2.31 -0.13
N PHE A 162 -6.52 -2.84 1.06
CA PHE A 162 -6.72 -4.24 1.41
C PHE A 162 -7.99 -4.34 2.25
N VAL A 163 -8.88 -5.25 1.88
CA VAL A 163 -10.19 -5.44 2.52
C VAL A 163 -10.32 -6.88 2.98
N PHE A 164 -10.76 -7.08 4.22
CA PHE A 164 -10.94 -8.40 4.84
C PHE A 164 -12.42 -8.66 5.19
N PRO A 165 -13.30 -8.87 4.20
CA PRO A 165 -14.75 -8.96 4.44
C PRO A 165 -15.19 -10.32 5.01
N ASP A 166 -14.35 -11.34 4.92
CA ASP A 166 -14.65 -12.72 5.34
C ASP A 166 -13.56 -13.28 6.27
N LEU A 167 -12.99 -12.43 7.13
CA LEU A 167 -12.05 -12.88 8.16
C LEU A 167 -12.82 -13.22 9.43
N SER A 168 -12.69 -14.45 9.95
CA SER A 168 -13.37 -14.89 11.18
C SER A 168 -12.42 -15.55 12.18
N VAL A 169 -12.79 -15.55 13.46
CA VAL A 169 -12.02 -16.15 14.57
C VAL A 169 -12.73 -17.41 15.09
N ARG A 170 -11.99 -18.49 15.34
CA ARG A 170 -12.58 -19.75 15.80
C ARG A 170 -12.88 -19.81 17.28
N THR A 171 -12.04 -19.21 18.10
CA THR A 171 -12.09 -19.30 19.56
C THR A 171 -12.30 -17.94 20.19
N GLU A 172 -13.08 -17.89 21.26
CA GLU A 172 -13.19 -16.69 22.09
C GLU A 172 -11.83 -16.25 22.63
N GLY A 173 -11.71 -14.95 22.90
CA GLY A 173 -10.49 -14.35 23.44
C GLY A 173 -10.37 -12.88 23.04
N SER A 174 -9.33 -12.24 23.58
CA SER A 174 -8.89 -10.91 23.17
C SER A 174 -7.69 -11.06 22.24
N TYR A 175 -7.69 -10.33 21.14
CA TYR A 175 -6.67 -10.43 20.10
C TYR A 175 -6.37 -9.06 19.51
N ARG A 176 -5.16 -8.90 18.99
CA ARG A 176 -4.84 -7.87 18.00
C ARG A 176 -4.81 -8.50 16.62
N LEU A 177 -5.05 -7.69 15.59
CA LEU A 177 -4.91 -8.12 14.20
C LEU A 177 -3.57 -7.65 13.67
N LYS A 178 -2.70 -8.59 13.30
CA LYS A 178 -1.44 -8.29 12.65
C LYS A 178 -1.61 -8.39 11.14
N LEU A 179 -1.29 -7.29 10.47
CA LEU A 179 -1.47 -7.08 9.03
C LEU A 179 -0.09 -6.99 8.39
N SER A 180 0.27 -8.00 7.61
CA SER A 180 1.58 -8.12 6.99
C SER A 180 1.48 -7.91 5.48
N LEU A 181 2.14 -6.88 4.96
CA LEU A 181 2.24 -6.59 3.53
C LEU A 181 3.33 -7.47 2.89
N PHE A 182 3.04 -8.00 1.71
CA PHE A 182 3.97 -8.74 0.88
C PHE A 182 3.94 -8.25 -0.57
N GLU A 183 5.08 -8.36 -1.24
CA GLU A 183 5.25 -8.13 -2.67
C GLU A 183 5.86 -9.38 -3.29
N VAL A 184 5.24 -9.95 -4.32
CA VAL A 184 5.83 -11.06 -5.07
C VAL A 184 6.89 -10.51 -6.02
N VAL A 185 8.14 -10.97 -5.86
CA VAL A 185 9.24 -10.67 -6.78
C VAL A 185 9.41 -11.86 -7.73
N GLY A 186 9.27 -11.61 -9.02
CA GLY A 186 9.46 -12.59 -10.09
C GLY A 186 10.88 -12.65 -10.61
#